data_AF-A0A1F3TU70-F1
#
_entry.id   AF-A0A1F3TU70-F1
#
_cell.length_a   1.000
_cell.length_b   1.000
_cell.length_c   1.000
_cell.angle_alpha   90.00
_cell.angle_beta   90.00
_cell.angle_gamma   90.00
#
_symmetry.space_group_name_H-M   'P 1'
#
loop_
_entity.id
_entity.type
_entity.pdbx_description
1 polymer ?
#
loop_
_entity_poly.entity_id
_entity_poly.type
_entity_poly.pdbx_seq_one_letter_code
_entity_poly.pdbx_strand_id
1 'polypeptide(L)' 'MKSEYDFSKAKKAKKTKNIKVIKTFRLDPEVIAWLESEGDKQGMGYQTFLNWFLKKSMDDNESFEDRLEKLEHTVFRKKA' A
#
# COMPACT_ATOMS: atom_id res chain seq x y z
N MET A 1 -34.69 -11.25 -3.16
CA MET A 1 -34.84 -9.78 -3.33
C MET A 1 -36.30 -9.44 -3.07
N LYS A 2 -36.59 -8.40 -2.28
CA LYS A 2 -37.99 -7.97 -2.06
C LYS A 2 -38.58 -7.51 -3.40
N SER A 3 -39.85 -7.81 -3.62
CA SER A 3 -40.61 -7.54 -4.85
C SER A 3 -40.79 -6.05 -5.17
N GLU A 4 -40.49 -5.17 -4.22
CA GLU A 4 -40.70 -3.72 -4.31
C GLU A 4 -39.53 -2.94 -4.93
N TYR A 5 -38.47 -3.62 -5.38
CA TYR A 5 -37.34 -2.92 -6.01
C TYR A 5 -37.39 -3.04 -7.54
N ASP A 6 -37.66 -1.90 -8.19
CA ASP A 6 -37.51 -1.75 -9.64
C ASP A 6 -36.07 -1.34 -9.99
N PHE A 7 -35.32 -2.28 -10.58
CA PHE A 7 -33.94 -2.07 -11.02
C PHE A 7 -33.82 -1.74 -12.52
N SER A 8 -34.94 -1.43 -13.20
CA SER A 8 -34.98 -1.16 -14.65
C SER A 8 -34.07 -0.01 -15.11
N LYS A 9 -33.76 0.95 -14.23
CA LYS A 9 -32.85 2.09 -14.49
C LYS A 9 -31.51 2.00 -13.75
N ALA A 10 -31.21 0.87 -13.10
CA ALA A 10 -29.99 0.75 -12.30
C ALA A 10 -28.74 0.63 -13.19
N LYS A 11 -27.81 1.58 -13.03
CA LYS A 11 -26.51 1.55 -13.70
C LYS A 11 -25.53 0.71 -12.89
N LYS A 12 -24.82 -0.25 -13.51
CA LYS A 12 -23.78 -1.04 -12.83
C LYS A 12 -22.75 -0.09 -12.19
N ALA A 13 -22.59 -0.18 -10.87
CA ALA A 13 -21.60 0.59 -10.15
C ALA A 13 -20.20 0.28 -10.71
N LYS A 14 -19.41 1.33 -10.96
CA LYS A 14 -18.02 1.20 -11.42
C LYS A 14 -17.25 0.46 -10.32
N LYS A 15 -16.62 -0.68 -10.64
CA LYS A 15 -15.83 -1.43 -9.67
C LYS A 15 -14.69 -0.54 -9.17
N THR A 16 -14.81 -0.02 -7.95
CA THR A 16 -13.74 0.74 -7.29
C THR A 16 -12.60 -0.23 -7.04
N LYS A 17 -11.51 -0.15 -7.81
CA LYS A 17 -10.39 -1.09 -7.72
C LYS A 17 -9.57 -0.96 -6.42
N ASN A 18 -9.73 0.15 -5.68
CA ASN A 18 -8.95 0.46 -4.48
C ASN A 18 -9.84 0.59 -3.24
N ILE A 19 -10.51 -0.48 -2.85
CA ILE A 19 -11.23 -0.51 -1.58
C ILE A 19 -10.23 -0.91 -0.50
N LYS A 20 -9.98 -0.02 0.47
CA LYS A 20 -9.17 -0.34 1.65
C LYS A 20 -9.84 -1.48 2.42
N VAL A 21 -9.08 -2.52 2.73
CA VAL A 21 -9.58 -3.65 3.52
C VAL A 21 -9.25 -3.41 4.98
N ILE A 22 -10.25 -3.49 5.86
CA ILE A 22 -10.04 -3.41 7.31
C ILE A 22 -9.39 -4.70 7.77
N LYS A 23 -8.27 -4.58 8.49
CA LYS A 23 -7.55 -5.70 9.08
C LYS A 23 -7.20 -5.36 10.52
N THR A 24 -7.37 -6.33 11.40
CA THR A 24 -6.92 -6.25 12.79
C THR A 24 -5.59 -6.96 12.91
N PHE A 25 -4.59 -6.29 13.45
CA PHE A 25 -3.27 -6.84 13.72
C PHE A 25 -2.74 -6.22 15.02
N ARG A 26 -1.83 -6.93 15.68
CA ARG A 26 -1.20 -6.45 16.90
C ARG A 26 0.03 -5.65 16.53
N LEU A 27 0.16 -4.48 17.13
CA LEU A 27 1.34 -3.63 17.05
C LEU A 27 1.83 -3.36 18.46
N ASP A 28 3.14 -3.28 18.61
CA ASP A 28 3.76 -2.88 19.86
C ASP A 28 3.42 -1.41 20.18
N PRO A 29 3.28 -1.06 21.46
CA PRO A 29 2.88 0.28 21.87
C PRO A 29 3.87 1.36 21.41
N GLU A 30 5.16 1.04 21.36
CA GLU A 30 6.21 1.94 20.88
C GLU A 30 6.06 2.26 19.38
N VAL A 31 5.61 1.29 18.59
CA VAL A 31 5.39 1.46 17.14
C VAL A 31 4.18 2.36 16.91
N ILE A 32 3.12 2.21 17.70
CA ILE A 32 1.94 3.10 17.62
C ILE A 32 2.32 4.54 17.96
N ALA A 33 3.06 4.76 19.05
CA ALA A 33 3.49 6.09 19.45
C ALA A 33 4.37 6.76 18.37
N TRP A 34 5.25 5.98 17.73
CA TRP A 34 6.06 6.46 16.61
C TRP A 34 5.19 6.82 15.39
N LEU A 35 4.23 5.98 15.01
CA LEU A 35 3.31 6.23 13.89
C LEU A 35 2.44 7.47 14.10
N GLU A 36 1.98 7.71 15.33
CA GLU A 36 1.24 8.93 15.69
C GLU A 36 2.11 10.17 15.56
N SER A 37 3.32 10.15 16.13
CA SER A 37 4.26 11.28 16.04
C SER A 37 4.65 11.60 14.60
N GLU A 38 4.96 10.59 13.79
CA GLU A 38 5.31 10.78 12.38
C GLU A 38 4.11 11.20 11.53
N GLY A 39 2.92 10.66 11.83
CA GLY A 39 1.68 11.09 11.22
C GLY A 39 1.43 12.59 11.43
N ASP A 40 1.53 13.04 12.68
CA ASP A 40 1.33 14.45 13.04
C ASP A 40 2.34 15.37 12.34
N LYS A 41 3.61 14.99 12.28
CA LYS A 41 4.66 15.74 11.53
C LYS A 41 4.33 15.89 10.05
N GLN A 42 3.74 14.86 9.45
CA GLN A 42 3.36 14.84 8.04
C GLN A 42 1.95 15.41 7.79
N GLY A 43 1.23 15.81 8.83
CA GLY A 43 -0.16 16.28 8.75
C GLY A 43 -1.17 15.18 8.36
N MET A 44 -0.86 13.92 8.65
CA MET A 44 -1.68 12.76 8.31
C MET A 44 -2.00 11.93 9.55
N GLY A 45 -3.21 11.37 9.64
CA GLY A 45 -3.52 10.42 10.73
C GLY A 45 -2.65 9.16 10.67
N TYR A 46 -2.33 8.56 11.83
CA TYR A 46 -1.42 7.42 11.96
C TYR A 46 -1.75 6.25 11.00
N GLN A 47 -3.04 5.93 10.78
CA GLN A 47 -3.46 4.87 9.86
C GLN A 47 -3.13 5.18 8.40
N THR A 48 -3.23 6.45 8.01
CA THR A 48 -2.91 6.91 6.65
C THR A 48 -1.41 6.89 6.46
N PHE A 49 -0.66 7.37 7.46
CA PHE A 49 0.79 7.33 7.45
C PHE A 49 1.32 5.90 7.36
N LEU A 50 0.79 4.99 8.18
CA LEU A 50 1.16 3.57 8.16
C LEU A 50 0.97 2.95 6.77
N ASN A 51 -0.20 3.15 6.17
CA ASN A 51 -0.49 2.60 4.84
C ASN A 51 0.42 3.21 3.76
N TRP A 52 0.73 4.50 3.86
CA TRP A 52 1.68 5.16 2.96
C TRP A 52 3.10 4.62 3.13
N PHE A 53 3.56 4.46 4.37
CA PHE A 53 4.89 3.97 4.70
C PHE A 53 5.09 2.53 4.20
N LEU A 54 4.11 1.65 4.44
CA LEU A 54 4.15 0.28 3.92
C LEU A 54 4.21 0.25 2.39
N LYS A 55 3.41 1.09 1.72
CA LYS A 55 3.43 1.18 0.26
C LYS A 55 4.78 1.66 -0.26
N LYS A 56 5.34 2.70 0.34
CA LYS A 56 6.68 3.20 -0.01
C LYS A 56 7.75 2.13 0.19
N SER A 57 7.69 1.39 1.29
CA SER A 57 8.61 0.28 1.55
C SER A 57 8.47 -0.85 0.53
N MET A 58 7.29 -1.09 -0.03
CA MET A 58 7.13 -2.06 -1.12
C MET A 58 7.79 -1.55 -2.42
N ASP A 59 7.53 -0.29 -2.78
CA ASP A 59 8.07 0.32 -4.00
C ASP A 59 9.62 0.43 -3.95
N ASP A 60 10.19 0.75 -2.77
CA ASP A 60 11.64 0.87 -2.59
C ASP A 60 12.38 -0.49 -2.71
N ASN A 61 11.75 -1.61 -2.32
CA ASN A 61 12.36 -2.94 -2.43
C ASN A 61 12.41 -3.43 -3.88
N GLU A 62 11.34 -3.20 -4.66
CA GLU A 62 11.31 -3.54 -6.10
C GLU A 62 12.45 -2.83 -6.84
N SER A 63 12.73 -1.57 -6.48
CA SER A 63 13.84 -0.80 -7.07
C SER A 63 15.23 -1.33 -6.70
N PHE A 64 15.42 -1.87 -5.50
CA PHE A 64 16.72 -2.39 -5.07
C PHE A 64 17.07 -3.70 -5.79
N GLU A 65 16.11 -4.62 -5.91
CA GLU A 65 16.28 -5.89 -6.61
C GLU A 65 16.55 -5.65 -8.10
N ASP A 66 15.77 -4.79 -8.75
CA ASP A 66 15.99 -4.38 -10.14
C ASP A 66 17.36 -3.74 -10.37
N ARG A 67 17.86 -2.96 -9.40
CA ARG A 67 19.20 -2.36 -9.46
C ARG A 67 20.29 -3.40 -9.26
N LEU A 68 20.07 -4.39 -8.40
CA LEU A 68 21.00 -5.49 -8.17
C LEU A 68 21.14 -6.33 -9.43
N GLU A 69 20.03 -6.68 -10.07
CA GLU A 69 20.00 -7.49 -11.28
C GLU A 69 20.72 -6.80 -12.45
N LYS A 70 20.52 -5.47 -12.60
CA LYS A 70 21.27 -4.65 -13.56
C LYS A 70 22.78 -4.63 -13.28
N LEU A 71 23.16 -4.52 -12.00
CA LEU A 71 24.56 -4.55 -11.59
C LEU A 71 25.19 -5.92 -11.87
N GLU A 72 24.53 -7.02 -11.50
CA GLU A 72 25.00 -8.38 -11.79
C GLU A 72 25.20 -8.59 -13.28
N HIS A 73 24.24 -8.22 -14.12
CA HIS A 73 24.38 -8.30 -15.58
C HIS A 73 25.58 -7.49 -16.11
N THR A 74 25.82 -6.29 -15.59
CA THR A 74 26.97 -5.47 -16.02
C THR A 74 28.32 -6.01 -15.55
N VAL A 75 28.39 -6.59 -14.34
CA VAL A 75 29.62 -7.14 -13.78
C VAL A 75 29.98 -8.49 -14.43
N PHE A 76 28.99 -9.37 -14.62
CA PHE A 76 29.23 -10.67 -15.27
C PHE A 76 29.51 -10.56 -16.77
N ARG A 77 28.92 -9.57 -17.47
CA ARG A 77 29.24 -9.32 -18.89
C ARG A 77 30.66 -8.78 -19.10
N LYS A 78 31.29 -8.19 -18.08
CA LYS A 78 32.66 -7.66 -18.14
C LYS A 78 33.73 -8.70 -17.77
N LYS A 79 33.31 -9.89 -17.32
CA LYS A 79 34.20 -10.98 -16.88
C LYS A 79 34.36 -12.10 -17.92
N ALA A 80 33.77 -11.95 -19.10
CA ALA A 80 33.92 -12.84 -20.26
C ALA A 80 34.75 -12.16 -21.36
#